data_AF-A0A4Q5QDG1-F1
#
_entry.id   AF-A0A4Q5QDG1-F1
#
_cell.length_a   1.000
_cell.length_b   1.000
_cell.length_c   1.000
_cell.angle_alpha   90.00
_cell.angle_beta   90.00
_cell.angle_gamma   90.00
#
_symmetry.space_group_name_H-M   'P 1'
#
loop_
_entity.id
_entity.type
_entity.pdbx_description
1 polymer ?
#
loop_
_entity_poly.entity_id
_entity_poly.type
_entity_poly.pdbx_seq_one_letter_code
_entity_poly.pdbx_strand_id
1 'polypeptide(L)'
;IFLLLYATFRRLDEAALVMGTLPFALTGGLWLLYLLGYNQSVATGVGFIALAGVSAEFGVVMLIYLKHALDARGSRPDDASVVAAVREGALLRVRPKAMTVAVILAGLFPILIGTGTGSEVMSRIAAPMIGGMLTAPLLSMLVLPAAYLLLRRSRQPAASTFPLPPSTQEQI
;
A
#
# COMPACT_ATOMS: atom_id res chain seq x y z
N ILE A 1 2.35 -14.88 -3.84
CA ILE A 1 2.64 -13.50 -3.35
C ILE A 1 3.20 -13.53 -1.93
N PHE A 2 2.45 -14.00 -0.92
CA PHE A 2 2.87 -13.94 0.49
C PHE A 2 4.30 -14.47 0.77
N LEU A 3 4.66 -15.65 0.25
CA LEU A 3 6.00 -16.23 0.45
C LEU A 3 7.13 -15.34 -0.09
N LEU A 4 6.91 -14.67 -1.23
CA LEU A 4 7.88 -13.73 -1.79
C LEU A 4 8.02 -12.50 -0.88
N LEU A 5 6.91 -11.95 -0.39
CA LEU A 5 6.93 -10.84 0.56
C LEU A 5 7.67 -11.21 1.85
N TYR A 6 7.40 -12.40 2.37
CA TYR A 6 8.10 -12.91 3.55
C TYR A 6 9.59 -13.09 3.28
N ALA A 7 9.98 -13.60 2.12
CA ALA A 7 11.40 -13.71 1.74
C ALA A 7 12.08 -12.33 1.62
N THR A 8 11.38 -11.32 1.09
CA THR A 8 11.90 -9.96 0.95
C THR A 8 12.08 -9.24 2.29
N PHE A 9 11.08 -9.30 3.17
CA PHE A 9 11.09 -8.53 4.42
C PHE A 9 11.57 -9.33 5.64
N ARG A 10 11.60 -10.67 5.53
CA ARG A 10 11.90 -11.63 6.61
C ARG A 10 11.05 -11.42 7.88
N ARG A 11 9.86 -10.85 7.71
CA ARG A 11 8.98 -10.39 8.79
C ARG A 11 7.52 -10.62 8.43
N LEU A 12 6.83 -11.42 9.26
CA LEU A 12 5.45 -11.81 9.02
C LEU A 12 4.48 -10.63 9.11
N ASP A 13 4.72 -9.70 10.02
CA ASP A 13 3.89 -8.52 10.24
C ASP A 13 3.96 -7.55 9.04
N GLU A 14 5.16 -7.34 8.51
CA GLU A 14 5.40 -6.52 7.33
C GLU A 14 4.80 -7.16 6.06
N ALA A 15 4.95 -8.47 5.89
CA ALA A 15 4.32 -9.21 4.79
C ALA A 15 2.78 -9.19 4.88
N ALA A 16 2.21 -9.36 6.09
CA ALA A 16 0.77 -9.31 6.31
C ALA A 16 0.20 -7.91 6.05
N LEU A 17 0.92 -6.85 6.43
CA LEU A 17 0.54 -5.47 6.18
C LEU A 17 0.41 -5.16 4.68
N VAL A 18 1.36 -5.65 3.87
CA VAL A 18 1.28 -5.56 2.40
C VAL A 18 0.14 -6.44 1.88
N MET A 19 -0.03 -7.66 2.38
CA MET A 19 -1.12 -8.54 1.95
C MET A 19 -2.50 -7.92 2.23
N GLY A 20 -2.60 -7.11 3.27
CA GLY A 20 -3.79 -6.33 3.61
C GLY A 20 -4.22 -5.33 2.53
N THR A 21 -3.38 -4.97 1.57
CA THR A 21 -3.79 -4.09 0.45
C THR A 21 -4.61 -4.78 -0.61
N LEU A 22 -4.52 -6.12 -0.72
CA LEU A 22 -5.17 -6.87 -1.78
C LEU A 22 -6.70 -6.75 -1.75
N PRO A 23 -7.39 -6.95 -0.62
CA PRO A 23 -8.85 -6.81 -0.55
C PRO A 23 -9.37 -5.46 -1.06
N PHE A 24 -8.64 -4.37 -0.79
CA PHE A 24 -9.01 -3.03 -1.24
C PHE A 24 -8.88 -2.85 -2.76
N ALA A 25 -7.88 -3.48 -3.37
CA ALA A 25 -7.75 -3.51 -4.82
C ALA A 25 -8.88 -4.33 -5.46
N LEU A 26 -9.13 -5.53 -4.94
CA LEU A 26 -10.18 -6.43 -5.43
C LEU A 26 -11.56 -5.77 -5.37
N THR A 27 -11.84 -5.00 -4.31
CA THR A 27 -13.11 -4.27 -4.15
C THR A 27 -13.34 -3.28 -5.29
N GLY A 28 -12.32 -2.52 -5.71
CA GLY A 28 -12.43 -1.59 -6.84
C GLY A 28 -12.66 -2.30 -8.17
N GLY A 29 -11.95 -3.43 -8.40
CA GLY A 29 -12.17 -4.24 -9.59
C GLY A 29 -13.57 -4.87 -9.65
N LEU A 30 -14.07 -5.37 -8.52
CA LEU A 30 -15.44 -5.90 -8.40
C LEU A 30 -16.49 -4.82 -8.66
N TRP A 31 -16.30 -3.63 -8.08
CA TRP A 31 -17.20 -2.50 -8.29
C TRP A 31 -17.28 -2.11 -9.77
N LEU A 32 -16.14 -2.04 -10.46
CA LEU A 32 -16.14 -1.66 -11.87
C LEU A 32 -16.80 -2.74 -12.75
N LEU A 33 -16.54 -4.03 -12.50
CA LEU A 33 -17.25 -5.10 -13.19
C LEU A 33 -18.77 -5.03 -13.00
N TYR A 34 -19.21 -4.75 -11.78
CA TYR A 34 -20.62 -4.59 -11.46
C TYR A 34 -21.25 -3.42 -12.23
N LEU A 35 -20.57 -2.26 -12.26
CA LEU A 35 -21.03 -1.08 -13.00
C LEU A 35 -21.10 -1.31 -14.52
N LEU A 36 -20.17 -2.09 -15.09
CA LEU A 36 -20.21 -2.46 -16.52
C LEU A 36 -21.16 -3.62 -16.83
N GLY A 37 -21.78 -4.25 -15.83
CA GLY A 37 -22.63 -5.42 -16.02
C GLY A 37 -21.88 -6.66 -16.52
N TYR A 38 -20.58 -6.76 -16.23
CA TYR A 38 -19.77 -7.92 -16.62
C TYR A 38 -19.92 -9.07 -15.62
N ASN A 39 -20.16 -10.27 -16.14
CA ASN A 39 -20.18 -11.49 -15.33
C ASN A 39 -18.77 -11.94 -14.93
N GLN A 40 -18.68 -12.68 -13.83
CA GLN A 40 -17.45 -13.37 -13.45
C GLN A 40 -17.13 -14.48 -14.46
N SER A 41 -15.91 -14.48 -14.97
CA SER A 41 -15.41 -15.42 -15.97
C SER A 41 -13.92 -15.67 -15.78
N VAL A 42 -13.34 -16.60 -16.54
CA VAL A 42 -11.89 -16.82 -16.55
C VAL A 42 -11.14 -15.54 -16.95
N ALA A 43 -11.68 -14.78 -17.91
CA ALA A 43 -11.10 -13.52 -18.37
C ALA A 43 -11.02 -12.48 -17.23
N THR A 44 -12.11 -12.27 -16.49
CA THR A 44 -12.09 -11.36 -15.32
C THR A 44 -11.18 -11.88 -14.22
N GLY A 45 -11.11 -13.20 -14.02
CA GLY A 45 -10.19 -13.85 -13.08
C GLY A 45 -8.72 -13.54 -13.38
N VAL A 46 -8.31 -13.61 -14.65
CA VAL A 46 -6.95 -13.21 -15.08
C VAL A 46 -6.69 -11.74 -14.77
N GLY A 47 -7.67 -10.86 -15.02
CA GLY A 47 -7.60 -9.44 -14.66
C GLY A 47 -7.39 -9.22 -13.15
N PHE A 48 -8.08 -9.97 -12.30
CA PHE A 48 -7.89 -9.90 -10.84
C PHE A 48 -6.53 -10.43 -10.38
N ILE A 49 -5.99 -11.47 -11.02
CA ILE A 49 -4.64 -11.98 -10.74
C ILE A 49 -3.59 -10.91 -11.08
N ALA A 50 -3.72 -10.28 -12.25
CA ALA A 50 -2.84 -9.18 -12.65
C ALA A 50 -2.94 -8.01 -11.66
N LEU A 51 -4.16 -7.64 -11.26
CA LEU A 51 -4.40 -6.60 -10.26
C LEU A 51 -3.77 -6.92 -8.89
N ALA A 52 -3.83 -8.19 -8.45
CA ALA A 52 -3.23 -8.60 -7.19
C ALA A 52 -1.71 -8.39 -7.18
N GLY A 53 -1.04 -8.63 -8.32
CA GLY A 53 0.39 -8.34 -8.50
C GLY A 53 0.71 -6.84 -8.37
N VAL A 54 -0.04 -6.00 -9.09
CA VAL A 54 0.15 -4.53 -9.05
C VAL A 54 -0.17 -3.97 -7.65
N SER A 55 -1.20 -4.49 -6.97
CA SER A 55 -1.49 -4.10 -5.58
C SER A 55 -0.35 -4.46 -4.62
N ALA A 56 0.22 -5.66 -4.77
CA ALA A 56 1.38 -6.07 -3.99
C ALA A 56 2.60 -5.17 -4.24
N GLU A 57 2.85 -4.79 -5.50
CA GLU A 57 3.91 -3.83 -5.86
C GLU A 57 3.74 -2.48 -5.13
N PHE A 58 2.53 -1.90 -5.16
CA PHE A 58 2.25 -0.65 -4.46
C PHE A 58 2.46 -0.74 -2.96
N GLY A 59 2.10 -1.87 -2.35
CA GLY A 59 2.33 -2.13 -0.94
C GLY A 59 3.82 -2.29 -0.61
N VAL A 60 4.54 -3.14 -1.33
CA VAL A 60 5.98 -3.40 -1.15
C VAL A 60 6.78 -2.11 -1.21
N VAL A 61 6.64 -1.37 -2.30
CA VAL A 61 7.50 -0.20 -2.51
C VAL A 61 7.11 0.91 -1.53
N MET A 62 5.85 0.97 -1.05
CA MET A 62 5.47 1.95 0.00
C MET A 62 6.14 1.58 1.32
N LEU A 63 6.07 0.31 1.71
CA LEU A 63 6.70 -0.18 2.93
C LEU A 63 8.21 0.06 2.94
N ILE A 64 8.90 -0.13 1.80
CA ILE A 64 10.33 0.16 1.66
C ILE A 64 10.62 1.64 1.96
N TYR A 65 9.83 2.57 1.42
CA TYR A 65 10.02 4.00 1.66
C TYR A 65 9.73 4.38 3.12
N LEU A 66 8.68 3.82 3.73
CA LEU A 66 8.39 4.04 5.15
C LEU A 66 9.54 3.52 6.03
N LYS A 67 10.06 2.34 5.72
CA LYS A 67 11.19 1.76 6.44
C LYS A 67 12.47 2.58 6.26
N HIS A 68 12.77 3.01 5.04
CA HIS A 68 13.95 3.84 4.77
C HIS A 68 13.88 5.20 5.47
N ALA A 69 12.71 5.87 5.44
CA ALA A 69 12.51 7.13 6.15
C ALA A 69 12.63 6.98 7.67
N LEU A 70 12.19 5.84 8.23
CA LEU A 70 12.33 5.54 9.66
C LEU A 70 13.78 5.20 10.02
N ASP A 71 14.46 4.38 9.22
CA ASP A 71 15.86 3.98 9.44
C ASP A 71 16.79 5.21 9.43
N ALA A 72 16.46 6.25 8.63
CA ALA A 72 17.17 7.53 8.60
C ALA A 72 17.07 8.34 9.91
N ARG A 73 16.12 8.03 10.81
CA ARG A 73 15.98 8.68 12.13
C ARG A 73 16.78 7.98 13.24
N GLY A 74 17.50 6.90 12.92
CA GLY A 74 18.32 6.15 13.88
C GLY A 74 17.53 5.11 14.69
N SER A 75 18.19 4.50 15.68
CA SER A 75 17.73 3.26 16.34
C SER A 75 16.62 3.43 17.38
N ARG A 76 16.44 4.65 17.92
CA ARG A 76 15.43 4.96 18.95
C ARG A 76 14.77 6.33 18.69
N PRO A 77 14.02 6.45 17.59
CA PRO A 77 13.23 7.64 17.32
C PRO A 77 12.13 7.79 18.38
N ASP A 78 11.94 9.01 18.87
CA ASP A 78 10.77 9.37 19.68
C ASP A 78 9.48 9.29 18.84
N ASP A 79 8.32 9.24 19.50
CA ASP A 79 7.02 9.10 18.83
C ASP A 79 6.77 10.19 17.77
N ALA A 80 7.24 11.42 18.03
CA ALA A 80 7.12 12.54 17.10
C ALA A 80 7.96 12.32 15.83
N SER A 81 9.21 11.86 15.96
CA SER A 81 10.05 11.56 14.79
C SER A 81 9.57 10.34 14.00
N VAL A 82 8.97 9.34 14.64
CA VAL A 82 8.34 8.20 13.94
C VAL A 82 7.20 8.69 13.04
N VAL A 83 6.32 9.54 13.57
CA VAL A 83 5.20 10.12 12.80
C VAL A 83 5.72 11.00 11.66
N ALA A 84 6.72 11.84 11.93
CA ALA A 84 7.35 12.69 10.91
C ALA A 84 7.96 11.86 9.78
N ALA A 85 8.72 10.81 10.11
CA ALA A 85 9.35 9.91 9.15
C ALA A 85 8.33 9.17 8.27
N VAL A 86 7.26 8.64 8.87
CA VAL A 86 6.20 7.96 8.09
C VAL A 86 5.49 8.94 7.16
N ARG A 87 5.21 10.16 7.63
CA ARG A 87 4.59 11.20 6.79
C ARG A 87 5.50 11.57 5.61
N GLU A 88 6.77 11.81 5.87
CA GLU A 88 7.77 12.11 4.84
C GLU A 88 7.89 10.96 3.81
N GLY A 89 8.07 9.72 4.29
CA GLY A 89 8.16 8.54 3.43
C GLY A 89 6.90 8.32 2.58
N ALA A 90 5.72 8.58 3.13
CA ALA A 90 4.47 8.50 2.38
C ALA A 90 4.37 9.59 1.31
N LEU A 91 4.74 10.84 1.62
CA LEU A 91 4.66 11.97 0.68
C LEU A 91 5.57 11.79 -0.55
N LEU A 92 6.76 11.20 -0.36
CA LEU A 92 7.69 10.89 -1.46
C LEU A 92 7.07 9.98 -2.53
N ARG A 93 6.00 9.24 -2.18
CA ARG A 93 5.38 8.23 -3.05
C ARG A 93 4.17 8.75 -3.81
N VAL A 94 3.66 9.95 -3.50
CA VAL A 94 2.45 10.51 -4.15
C VAL A 94 2.67 10.64 -5.65
N ARG A 95 3.73 11.34 -6.07
CA ARG A 95 4.02 11.60 -7.48
C ARG A 95 4.36 10.31 -8.27
N PRO A 96 5.25 9.43 -7.77
CA PRO A 96 5.50 8.14 -8.43
C PRO A 96 4.26 7.26 -8.57
N LYS A 97 3.42 7.15 -7.52
CA LYS A 97 2.18 6.35 -7.62
C LYS A 97 1.21 6.94 -8.64
N ALA A 98 1.02 8.26 -8.63
CA ALA A 98 0.15 8.93 -9.59
C ALA A 98 0.61 8.69 -11.03
N MET A 99 1.91 8.71 -11.30
CA MET A 99 2.47 8.40 -12.62
C MET A 99 2.12 6.97 -13.06
N THR A 100 2.35 5.95 -12.23
CA THR A 100 2.03 4.56 -12.59
C THR A 100 0.55 4.37 -12.84
N VAL A 101 -0.30 4.95 -11.99
CA VAL A 101 -1.76 4.88 -12.13
C VAL A 101 -2.20 5.52 -13.44
N ALA A 102 -1.70 6.72 -13.75
CA ALA A 102 -2.03 7.40 -14.99
C ALA A 102 -1.63 6.58 -16.22
N VAL A 103 -0.43 5.99 -16.23
CA VAL A 103 0.06 5.16 -17.34
C VAL A 103 -0.80 3.90 -17.52
N ILE A 104 -1.12 3.19 -16.42
CA ILE A 104 -1.94 1.98 -16.50
C ILE A 104 -3.35 2.32 -16.98
N LEU A 105 -3.97 3.36 -16.42
CA LEU A 105 -5.30 3.79 -16.85
C LEU A 105 -5.29 4.22 -18.32
N ALA A 106 -4.33 5.03 -18.75
CA ALA A 106 -4.22 5.46 -20.14
C ALA A 106 -3.99 4.29 -21.12
N GLY A 107 -3.19 3.29 -20.73
CA GLY A 107 -2.91 2.11 -21.54
C GLY A 107 -4.08 1.13 -21.63
N LEU A 108 -4.87 0.99 -20.55
CA LEU A 108 -6.00 0.07 -20.49
C LEU A 108 -7.32 0.68 -20.96
N PHE A 109 -7.47 2.00 -20.88
CA PHE A 109 -8.72 2.68 -21.23
C PHE A 109 -9.20 2.37 -22.67
N PRO A 110 -8.35 2.41 -23.71
CA PRO A 110 -8.76 2.05 -25.07
C PRO A 110 -9.19 0.58 -25.19
N ILE A 111 -8.57 -0.32 -24.43
CA ILE A 111 -8.91 -1.74 -24.42
C ILE A 111 -10.30 -1.97 -23.80
N LEU A 112 -10.68 -1.14 -22.82
CA LEU A 112 -11.98 -1.24 -22.16
C LEU A 112 -13.14 -0.84 -23.08
N ILE A 113 -12.96 0.22 -23.88
CA ILE A 113 -14.00 0.76 -24.77
C ILE A 113 -13.91 0.27 -26.22
N GLY A 114 -12.85 -0.46 -26.56
CA GLY A 114 -12.58 -0.92 -27.91
C GLY A 114 -13.70 -1.81 -28.44
N THR A 115 -14.02 -1.67 -29.73
CA THR A 115 -15.00 -2.49 -30.43
C THR A 115 -14.31 -3.32 -31.50
N GLY A 116 -14.88 -4.49 -31.83
CA GLY A 116 -14.35 -5.41 -32.83
C GLY A 116 -14.05 -6.81 -32.27
N THR A 117 -13.49 -7.67 -33.13
CA THR A 117 -13.22 -9.08 -32.79
C THR A 117 -12.29 -9.21 -31.60
N GLY A 118 -12.67 -10.01 -30.59
CA GLY A 118 -11.88 -10.25 -29.39
C GLY A 118 -11.98 -9.16 -28.30
N SER A 119 -12.63 -8.03 -28.58
CA SER A 119 -12.84 -6.95 -27.59
C SER A 119 -13.60 -7.42 -26.35
N GLU A 120 -14.56 -8.32 -26.51
CA GLU A 120 -15.37 -8.88 -25.40
C GLU A 120 -14.51 -9.60 -24.34
N VAL A 121 -13.43 -10.25 -24.76
CA VAL A 121 -12.51 -10.94 -23.83
C VAL A 121 -11.54 -9.94 -23.22
N MET A 122 -10.97 -9.05 -24.04
CA MET A 122 -9.95 -8.10 -23.59
C MET A 122 -10.52 -7.04 -22.62
N SER A 123 -11.74 -6.55 -22.85
CA SER A 123 -12.41 -5.61 -21.95
C SER A 123 -12.68 -6.23 -20.57
N ARG A 124 -13.04 -7.52 -20.52
CA ARG A 124 -13.23 -8.28 -19.28
C ARG A 124 -11.93 -8.51 -18.52
N ILE A 125 -10.79 -8.64 -19.20
CA ILE A 125 -9.46 -8.72 -18.57
C ILE A 125 -9.05 -7.34 -18.02
N ALA A 126 -9.30 -6.27 -18.78
CA ALA A 126 -8.89 -4.90 -18.42
C ALA A 126 -9.74 -4.27 -17.31
N ALA A 127 -11.04 -4.56 -17.26
CA ALA A 127 -11.97 -3.93 -16.32
C ALA A 127 -11.56 -4.09 -14.84
N PRO A 128 -11.24 -5.29 -14.32
CA PRO A 128 -10.79 -5.42 -12.93
C PRO A 128 -9.54 -4.58 -12.63
N MET A 129 -8.59 -4.53 -13.56
CA MET A 129 -7.36 -3.78 -13.39
C MET A 129 -7.62 -2.27 -13.30
N ILE A 130 -8.46 -1.72 -14.18
CA ILE A 130 -8.83 -0.29 -14.16
C ILE A 130 -9.54 0.06 -12.86
N GLY A 131 -10.52 -0.74 -12.45
CA GLY A 131 -11.29 -0.50 -11.22
C GLY A 131 -10.40 -0.57 -9.98
N GLY A 132 -9.52 -1.56 -9.92
CA GLY A 132 -8.55 -1.67 -8.85
C GLY A 132 -7.50 -0.57 -8.84
N MET A 133 -7.11 -0.04 -10.01
CA MET A 133 -6.15 1.09 -10.09
C MET A 133 -6.74 2.40 -9.58
N LEU A 134 -8.07 2.54 -9.56
CA LEU A 134 -8.73 3.68 -8.94
C LEU A 134 -8.71 3.58 -7.41
N THR A 135 -8.97 2.41 -6.84
CA THR A 135 -9.10 2.24 -5.39
C THR A 135 -7.79 1.89 -4.68
N ALA A 136 -6.98 0.98 -5.24
CA ALA A 136 -5.81 0.42 -4.58
C ALA A 136 -4.73 1.45 -4.21
N PRO A 137 -4.32 2.38 -5.10
CA PRO A 137 -3.30 3.37 -4.78
C PRO A 137 -3.78 4.36 -3.72
N LEU A 138 -5.03 4.81 -3.81
CA LEU A 138 -5.64 5.75 -2.87
C LEU A 138 -5.72 5.12 -1.48
N LEU A 139 -6.31 3.93 -1.38
CA LEU A 139 -6.45 3.24 -0.10
C LEU A 139 -5.09 2.79 0.43
N SER A 140 -4.16 2.33 -0.40
CA SER A 140 -2.81 1.96 0.07
C SER A 140 -1.96 3.15 0.51
N MET A 141 -2.17 4.37 -0.03
CA MET A 141 -1.50 5.56 0.49
C MET A 141 -2.00 5.98 1.86
N LEU A 142 -3.25 5.67 2.21
CA LEU A 142 -3.82 6.01 3.50
C LEU A 142 -3.62 4.90 4.53
N VAL A 143 -4.03 3.68 4.18
CA VAL A 143 -4.08 2.51 5.07
C VAL A 143 -2.69 2.02 5.44
N LEU A 144 -1.76 1.95 4.47
CA LEU A 144 -0.43 1.36 4.74
C LEU A 144 0.39 2.20 5.73
N PRO A 145 0.53 3.53 5.57
CA PRO A 145 1.24 4.37 6.53
C PRO A 145 0.58 4.37 7.92
N ALA A 146 -0.76 4.43 7.97
CA ALA A 146 -1.50 4.40 9.23
C ALA A 146 -1.32 3.07 9.97
N ALA A 147 -1.46 1.93 9.27
CA ALA A 147 -1.26 0.61 9.84
C ALA A 147 0.20 0.40 10.28
N TYR A 148 1.17 0.92 9.51
CA TYR A 148 2.58 0.85 9.87
C TYR A 148 2.90 1.63 11.14
N LEU A 149 2.30 2.83 11.32
CA LEU A 149 2.43 3.61 12.55
C LEU A 149 1.89 2.87 13.77
N LEU A 150 0.70 2.27 13.66
CA LEU A 150 0.09 1.50 14.75
C LEU A 150 0.96 0.28 15.14
N LEU A 151 1.51 -0.41 14.15
CA LEU A 151 2.40 -1.56 14.35
C LEU A 151 3.72 -1.16 15.04
N ARG A 152 4.23 0.05 14.79
CA ARG A 152 5.45 0.57 15.43
C ARG A 152 5.20 1.09 16.85
N ARG A 153 4.11 1.84 17.07
CA ARG A 153 3.71 2.29 18.41
C ARG A 153 3.50 1.14 19.38
N SER A 154 2.89 0.04 18.91
CA SER A 154 2.68 -1.16 19.74
C SER A 154 3.97 -1.86 20.18
N ARG A 155 5.12 -1.52 19.58
CA ARG A 155 6.44 -2.10 19.91
C ARG A 155 7.32 -1.24 20.79
N GLN A 156 7.04 0.05 20.93
CA GLN A 156 7.72 0.89 21.91
C GLN A 156 7.00 0.72 23.25
N PRO A 157 7.61 0.06 24.26
CA PRO A 157 7.06 0.12 25.61
C PRO A 157 7.02 1.59 25.97
N ALA A 158 5.87 2.08 26.44
CA ALA A 158 5.72 3.42 26.97
C ALA A 158 6.91 3.68 27.91
N ALA A 159 7.85 4.53 27.50
CA ALA A 159 8.94 4.93 28.35
C ALA A 159 8.27 5.63 29.52
N SER A 160 8.22 4.95 30.66
CA SER A 160 7.74 5.49 31.93
C SER A 160 8.38 6.85 32.10
N THR A 161 7.56 7.90 32.01
CA THR A 161 7.89 9.25 32.42
C THR A 161 8.19 9.18 33.91
N PHE A 162 9.41 8.80 34.26
CA PHE A 162 9.93 9.01 35.61
C PHE A 162 10.52 10.41 35.58
N PRO A 163 9.90 11.41 36.25
CA PRO A 163 10.53 12.70 36.42
C PRO A 163 11.86 12.44 37.14
N LEU A 164 12.98 12.79 36.51
CA LEU A 164 14.26 12.80 37.22
C LEU A 164 14.09 13.74 38.42
N PRO A 165 14.39 13.31 39.65
CA PRO A 165 14.37 14.21 40.79
C PRO A 165 15.35 15.36 40.52
N PRO A 166 15.02 16.59 40.93
CA PRO A 166 15.92 17.71 40.77
C PRO A 166 17.25 17.35 41.42
N SER A 167 18.32 17.41 40.64
CA SER A 167 19.67 17.31 41.15
C SER A 167 19.82 18.35 42.25
N THR A 168 19.98 17.89 43.49
CA THR A 168 20.41 18.69 44.63
C THR A 168 21.75 19.31 44.27
N GLN A 169 21.71 20.48 43.62
CA GLN A 169 22.78 21.47 43.66
C GLN A 169 22.70 22.14 45.03
N GLU A 170 23.07 21.39 46.06
CA GLU A 170 23.48 21.97 47.33
C GLU A 170 24.34 20.95 48.06
N GLN A 171 25.42 21.45 48.64
CA GLN A 171 26.36 20.81 49.57
C GLN A 171 27.77 20.51 49.02
N ILE A 172 28.57 21.57 49.18
CA ILE A 172 29.99 21.66 49.59
C ILE A 172 30.99 21.89 48.45
#